data_AF-A0A527BR67-F1
#
_entry.id   AF-A0A527BR67-F1
#
_cell.length_a   1.000
_cell.length_b   1.000
_cell.length_c   1.000
_cell.angle_alpha   90.00
_cell.angle_beta   90.00
_cell.angle_gamma   90.00
#
_symmetry.space_group_name_H-M   'P 1'
#
loop_
_entity.id
_entity.type
_entity.pdbx_description
1 polymer ?
#
loop_
_entity_poly.entity_id
_entity_poly.type
_entity_poly.pdbx_seq_one_letter_code
_entity_poly.pdbx_strand_id
1 'polypeptide(L)'
;MHAAGDQLGNLCANRPTYVNLISQDNDWHSLRLGLAGQTQLTERLSLSGDVAFLFTRLDGKDQHHMRPKIKLIPEDGDGHGVQLEAVLRPWRITAPLISKRQWAVVVSPQADDWKAKRYGVFVQASIKFN
;
A
#
# COMPACT_ATOMS: atom_id res chain seq x y z
N MET A 1 -5.83 -14.27 55.75
CA MET A 1 -5.02 -13.28 55.00
C MET A 1 -4.01 -14.06 54.18
N HIS A 2 -4.27 -14.24 52.88
CA HIS A 2 -3.28 -14.79 51.93
C HIS A 2 -2.74 -13.60 51.15
N ALA A 3 -1.42 -13.41 51.23
CA ALA A 3 -0.73 -12.25 50.71
C ALA A 3 -0.83 -12.19 49.18
N ALA A 4 -1.17 -10.99 48.69
CA ALA A 4 -0.90 -10.57 47.33
C ALA A 4 0.62 -10.54 47.14
N GLY A 5 1.16 -11.59 46.51
CA GLY A 5 2.58 -11.74 46.24
C GLY A 5 2.81 -12.02 44.76
N ASP A 6 3.32 -11.00 44.08
CA ASP A 6 4.09 -11.06 42.84
C ASP A 6 3.40 -11.60 41.57
N GLN A 7 2.68 -10.71 40.88
CA GLN A 7 2.29 -10.88 39.46
C GLN A 7 3.08 -9.92 38.53
N LEU A 8 4.14 -9.28 39.03
CA LEU A 8 4.90 -8.26 38.28
C LEU A 8 6.15 -8.80 37.60
N GLY A 9 6.58 -10.03 37.92
CA GLY A 9 7.81 -10.64 37.41
C GLY A 9 7.82 -11.08 35.94
N ASN A 10 6.78 -10.79 35.14
CA ASN A 10 6.73 -11.24 33.74
C ASN A 10 6.09 -10.24 32.76
N LEU A 11 6.29 -8.95 33.00
CA LEU A 11 5.88 -7.89 32.06
C LEU A 11 6.61 -8.00 30.70
N CYS A 12 7.71 -8.76 30.64
CA CYS A 12 8.47 -9.07 29.43
C CYS A 12 8.33 -10.55 29.03
N ALA A 13 7.15 -11.15 29.22
CA ALA A 13 6.90 -12.53 28.81
C ALA A 13 7.15 -12.70 27.31
N ASN A 14 8.12 -13.56 26.96
CA ASN A 14 8.46 -13.89 25.59
C ASN A 14 7.25 -14.60 24.94
N ARG A 15 6.55 -13.92 24.03
CA ARG A 15 5.40 -14.50 23.34
C ARG A 15 5.87 -15.38 22.19
N PRO A 16 5.25 -16.54 21.95
CA PRO A 16 5.64 -17.38 20.82
C PRO A 16 5.41 -16.62 19.50
N THR A 17 6.42 -16.56 18.65
CA THR A 17 6.41 -15.79 17.38
C THR A 17 5.53 -16.42 16.30
N TYR A 18 4.98 -17.62 16.54
CA TYR A 18 4.12 -18.36 15.63
C TYR A 18 2.62 -18.19 15.91
N VAL A 19 2.24 -17.40 16.91
CA VAL A 19 0.83 -17.12 17.22
C VAL A 19 0.43 -15.78 16.63
N ASN A 20 -0.61 -15.78 15.79
CA ASN A 20 -1.19 -14.54 15.26
C ASN A 20 -1.91 -13.77 16.37
N LEU A 21 -1.37 -12.61 16.75
CA LEU A 21 -1.91 -11.76 17.81
C LEU A 21 -2.96 -10.78 17.28
N ILE A 22 -2.65 -10.16 16.13
CA ILE A 22 -3.45 -9.12 15.47
C ILE A 22 -3.38 -9.36 13.97
N SER A 23 -4.54 -9.32 13.32
CA SER A 23 -4.65 -9.32 11.86
C SER A 23 -5.29 -8.02 11.42
N GLN A 24 -4.79 -7.48 10.31
CA GLN A 24 -5.34 -6.28 9.69
C GLN A 24 -5.54 -6.53 8.20
N ASP A 25 -6.76 -6.28 7.72
CA ASP A 25 -7.17 -6.45 6.34
C ASP A 25 -7.67 -5.11 5.80
N ASN A 26 -7.11 -4.67 4.68
CA ASN A 26 -7.25 -3.30 4.18
C ASN A 26 -7.40 -3.28 2.66
N ASP A 27 -8.60 -2.94 2.22
CA ASP A 27 -8.95 -2.78 0.82
C ASP A 27 -8.97 -1.30 0.43
N TRP A 28 -8.26 -0.96 -0.64
CA TRP A 28 -8.11 0.42 -1.10
C TRP A 28 -8.82 0.61 -2.45
N HIS A 29 -9.87 1.43 -2.46
CA HIS A 29 -10.62 1.79 -3.66
C HIS A 29 -10.30 3.23 -4.06
N SER A 30 -9.65 3.43 -5.21
CA SER A 30 -9.24 4.77 -5.65
C SER A 30 -9.78 5.15 -7.03
N LEU A 31 -10.39 6.33 -7.11
CA LEU A 31 -10.56 7.07 -8.36
C LEU A 31 -9.30 7.90 -8.63
N ARG A 32 -8.85 7.92 -9.87
CA ARG A 32 -7.67 8.68 -10.29
C ARG A 32 -7.99 9.73 -11.34
N LEU A 33 -7.44 10.93 -11.14
CA LEU A 33 -7.46 11.99 -12.15
C LEU A 33 -6.05 12.56 -12.32
N GLY A 34 -5.54 12.59 -13.55
CA GLY A 34 -4.14 12.90 -13.79
C GLY A 34 -3.79 13.26 -15.22
N LEU A 35 -2.50 13.53 -15.41
CA LEU A 35 -1.87 13.81 -16.68
C LEU A 35 -0.94 12.67 -17.05
N ALA A 36 -1.00 12.25 -18.31
CA ALA A 36 -0.07 11.29 -18.88
C ALA A 36 0.66 11.93 -20.06
N GLY A 37 1.95 11.66 -20.19
CA GLY A 37 2.79 12.20 -21.24
C GLY A 37 3.80 11.19 -21.74
N GLN A 38 4.24 11.40 -22.98
CA GLN A 38 5.34 10.65 -23.56
C GLN A 38 6.24 11.61 -24.33
N THR A 39 7.54 11.41 -24.19
CA THR A 39 8.56 12.14 -24.94
C THR A 39 9.64 11.20 -25.43
N GLN A 40 10.25 11.56 -26.56
CA GLN A 40 11.39 10.86 -27.10
C GLN A 40 12.67 11.49 -26.53
N LEU A 41 13.45 10.72 -25.78
CA LEU A 41 14.72 11.21 -25.22
C LEU A 41 15.83 11.17 -26.27
N THR A 42 15.86 10.12 -27.09
CA THR A 42 16.75 9.93 -28.25
C THR A 42 16.01 9.15 -29.32
N GLU A 43 16.53 9.05 -30.55
CA GLU A 43 15.92 8.23 -31.62
C GLU A 43 15.59 6.78 -31.21
N ARG A 44 16.25 6.26 -30.17
CA ARG A 44 16.11 4.86 -29.72
C ARG A 44 15.57 4.70 -28.31
N LEU A 45 15.27 5.79 -27.61
CA LEU A 45 14.81 5.76 -26.22
C LEU A 45 13.65 6.73 -26.03
N SER A 46 12.52 6.19 -25.56
CA SER A 46 11.36 6.99 -25.17
C SER A 46 11.13 6.89 -23.67
N LEU A 47 10.63 7.99 -23.11
CA LEU A 47 10.19 8.09 -21.73
C LEU A 47 8.70 8.41 -21.75
N SER A 48 7.91 7.62 -21.03
CA SER A 48 6.52 7.94 -20.73
C SER A 48 6.30 7.98 -19.24
N GLY A 49 5.34 8.75 -18.78
CA GLY A 49 4.95 8.76 -17.39
C GLY A 49 3.60 9.40 -17.17
N ASP A 50 3.06 9.17 -15.98
CA ASP A 50 1.82 9.77 -15.52
C ASP A 50 1.94 10.24 -14.08
N VAL A 51 1.23 11.32 -13.79
CA VAL A 51 1.02 11.85 -12.45
C VAL A 51 -0.48 12.01 -12.22
N ALA A 52 -0.99 11.46 -11.12
CA ALA A 52 -2.41 11.49 -10.81
C ALA A 52 -2.66 11.85 -9.35
N PHE A 53 -3.69 12.65 -9.13
CA PHE A 53 -4.33 12.81 -7.83
C PHE A 53 -5.33 11.68 -7.61
N LEU A 54 -5.43 11.20 -6.39
CA LEU A 54 -6.24 10.06 -5.99
C LEU A 54 -7.33 10.52 -5.03
N PHE A 55 -8.56 10.12 -5.30
CA PHE A 55 -9.65 10.13 -4.33
C PHE A 55 -9.85 8.68 -3.89
N THR A 56 -9.67 8.41 -2.61
CA THR A 56 -9.51 7.05 -2.11
C THR A 56 -10.46 6.79 -0.96
N ARG A 57 -11.03 5.59 -0.94
CA ARG A 57 -11.72 5.01 0.20
C ARG A 57 -10.94 3.79 0.67
N LEU A 58 -10.71 3.71 1.98
CA LEU A 58 -10.20 2.54 2.67
C LEU A 58 -11.38 1.81 3.30
N ASP A 59 -11.48 0.51 3.05
CA ASP A 59 -12.30 -0.39 3.84
C ASP A 59 -11.34 -1.26 4.68
N GLY A 60 -11.35 -1.04 6.00
CA GLY A 60 -10.32 -1.53 6.92
C GLY A 60 -10.91 -2.39 8.04
N LYS A 61 -10.20 -3.45 8.43
CA LYS A 61 -10.67 -4.43 9.43
C LYS A 61 -9.54 -4.84 10.35
N ASP A 62 -9.67 -4.52 11.64
CA ASP A 62 -8.75 -4.95 12.69
C ASP A 62 -9.33 -6.09 13.54
N GLN A 63 -8.55 -7.15 13.74
CA GLN A 63 -8.91 -8.32 14.55
C GLN A 63 -7.86 -8.65 15.60
N HIS A 64 -8.26 -8.53 16.87
CA HIS A 64 -7.44 -8.91 18.03
C HIS A 64 -7.72 -10.37 18.46
N HIS A 65 -6.96 -11.33 17.93
CA HIS A 65 -7.19 -12.78 18.16
C HIS A 65 -7.12 -13.20 19.64
N MET A 66 -6.30 -12.52 20.45
CA MET A 66 -6.15 -12.81 21.89
C MET A 66 -7.17 -12.08 22.78
N ARG A 67 -8.04 -11.25 22.19
CA ARG A 67 -9.07 -10.49 22.91
C ARG A 67 -10.45 -10.84 22.36
N PRO A 68 -10.99 -12.03 22.65
CA PRO A 68 -12.25 -12.50 22.05
C PRO A 68 -13.48 -11.65 22.40
N LYS A 69 -13.37 -10.77 23.41
CA LYS A 69 -14.43 -9.79 23.75
C LYS A 69 -14.44 -8.58 22.82
N ILE A 70 -13.35 -8.30 22.12
CA ILE A 70 -13.25 -7.26 21.10
C ILE A 70 -13.63 -7.93 19.77
N LYS A 71 -14.79 -7.55 19.25
CA LYS A 71 -15.22 -7.96 17.90
C LYS A 71 -14.38 -7.21 16.86
N LEU A 72 -14.42 -7.68 15.61
CA LEU A 72 -13.81 -7.00 14.46
C LEU A 72 -14.10 -5.49 14.50
N ILE A 73 -13.05 -4.67 14.41
CA ILE A 73 -13.17 -3.21 14.43
C ILE A 73 -13.08 -2.72 12.98
N PRO A 74 -14.14 -2.10 12.43
CA PRO A 74 -14.07 -1.45 11.13
C PRO A 74 -13.26 -0.16 11.23
N GLU A 75 -12.39 0.07 10.26
CA GLU A 75 -11.47 1.21 10.17
C GLU A 75 -11.61 1.95 8.84
N ASP A 76 -12.85 1.99 8.33
CA ASP A 76 -13.16 2.58 7.04
C ASP A 76 -12.99 4.10 7.05
N GLY A 77 -12.54 4.66 5.92
CA GLY A 77 -12.41 6.10 5.79
C GLY A 77 -12.20 6.57 4.35
N ASP A 78 -12.45 7.86 4.13
CA ASP A 78 -12.17 8.53 2.87
C ASP A 78 -10.91 9.39 2.97
N GLY A 79 -10.26 9.59 1.83
CA GLY A 79 -9.00 10.26 1.78
C GLY A 79 -8.53 10.57 0.38
N HIS A 80 -7.29 11.02 0.30
CA HIS A 80 -6.69 11.48 -0.93
C HIS A 80 -5.22 11.11 -1.00
N GLY A 81 -4.68 11.17 -2.22
CA GLY A 81 -3.30 10.79 -2.44
C GLY A 81 -2.77 11.18 -3.79
N VAL A 82 -1.57 10.70 -4.06
CA VAL A 82 -0.86 10.94 -5.31
C VAL A 82 -0.27 9.64 -5.83
N GLN A 83 -0.27 9.49 -7.15
CA GLN A 83 0.51 8.47 -7.84
C GLN A 83 1.41 9.12 -8.87
N LEU A 84 2.64 8.59 -8.97
CA LEU A 84 3.55 8.87 -10.07
C LEU A 84 4.05 7.56 -10.66
N GLU A 85 4.08 7.48 -11.98
CA GLU A 85 4.65 6.36 -12.72
C GLU A 85 5.53 6.87 -13.86
N ALA A 86 6.65 6.19 -14.07
CA ALA A 86 7.59 6.46 -15.16
C ALA A 86 8.02 5.14 -15.80
N VAL A 87 8.07 5.13 -17.12
CA VAL A 87 8.41 3.97 -17.95
C VAL A 87 9.43 4.39 -18.99
N LEU A 88 10.56 3.70 -19.00
CA LEU A 88 11.58 3.82 -20.04
C LEU A 88 11.39 2.69 -21.06
N ARG A 89 11.25 3.08 -22.33
CA ARG A 89 11.09 2.13 -23.45
C ARG A 89 12.21 2.29 -24.48
N PRO A 90 13.05 1.27 -24.67
CA PRO A 90 13.95 1.20 -25.82
C PRO A 90 13.18 0.88 -27.11
N TRP A 91 13.64 1.41 -28.25
CA TRP A 91 13.08 1.23 -29.59
C TRP A 91 13.07 -0.23 -30.07
N ARG A 92 14.03 -1.05 -29.61
CA ARG A 92 14.13 -2.44 -30.05
C ARG A 92 13.04 -3.27 -29.37
N ILE A 93 12.16 -3.87 -30.17
CA ILE A 93 11.03 -4.74 -29.77
C ILE A 93 11.48 -5.86 -28.81
N THR A 94 12.75 -6.25 -28.85
CA THR A 94 13.34 -7.32 -28.03
C THR A 94 13.77 -6.89 -26.62
N ALA A 95 13.72 -5.60 -26.27
CA ALA A 95 14.27 -5.12 -25.01
C ALA A 95 13.17 -4.87 -23.94
N PRO A 96 13.43 -5.24 -22.68
CA PRO A 96 12.48 -5.05 -21.58
C PRO A 96 12.22 -3.56 -21.32
N LEU A 97 10.95 -3.21 -21.13
CA LEU A 97 10.56 -1.89 -20.64
C LEU A 97 10.74 -1.88 -19.11
N ILE A 98 11.45 -0.89 -18.59
CA ILE A 98 11.62 -0.72 -17.15
C ILE A 98 10.64 0.35 -16.68
N SER A 99 9.86 0.04 -15.66
CA SER A 99 8.90 0.96 -15.05
C SER A 99 9.13 1.10 -13.55
N LYS A 100 8.86 2.30 -13.04
CA LYS A 100 8.83 2.61 -11.62
C LYS A 100 7.49 3.27 -11.31
N ARG A 101 6.81 2.78 -10.28
CA ARG A 101 5.56 3.34 -9.76
C ARG A 101 5.72 3.67 -8.29
N GLN A 102 5.27 4.84 -7.90
CA GLN A 102 5.11 5.22 -6.49
C GLN A 102 3.69 5.69 -6.24
N TRP A 103 3.15 5.29 -5.10
CA TRP A 103 1.79 5.58 -4.68
C TRP A 103 1.81 5.97 -3.21
N ALA A 104 1.09 7.02 -2.85
CA ALA A 104 0.95 7.47 -1.48
C ALA A 104 -0.47 7.99 -1.24
N VAL A 105 -1.11 7.55 -0.16
CA VAL A 105 -2.45 7.98 0.25
C VAL A 105 -2.48 8.25 1.74
N VAL A 106 -3.36 9.17 2.11
CA VAL A 106 -3.75 9.45 3.48
C VAL A 106 -5.27 9.37 3.56
N VAL A 107 -5.77 8.63 4.53
CA VAL A 107 -7.18 8.47 4.86
C VAL A 107 -7.35 8.79 6.33
N SER A 108 -8.41 9.50 6.69
CA SER A 108 -8.73 9.83 8.07
C SER A 108 -10.03 9.10 8.48
N PRO A 109 -9.93 7.84 8.95
CA PRO A 109 -11.07 7.10 9.47
C PRO A 109 -11.38 7.47 10.93
N GLN A 110 -12.42 6.84 11.51
CA GLN A 110 -12.94 7.16 12.84
C GLN A 110 -12.00 6.86 14.02
N ALA A 111 -11.01 5.98 13.85
CA ALA A 111 -10.19 5.46 14.95
C ALA A 111 -8.75 6.02 14.98
N ASP A 112 -8.05 6.06 13.84
CA ASP A 112 -6.67 6.56 13.72
C ASP A 112 -6.34 6.92 12.27
N ASP A 113 -5.44 7.86 12.02
CA ASP A 113 -5.07 8.28 10.65
C ASP A 113 -4.29 7.17 9.91
N TRP A 114 -4.81 6.74 8.76
CA TRP A 114 -4.17 5.74 7.91
C TRP A 114 -3.30 6.38 6.84
N LYS A 115 -2.02 6.00 6.80
CA LYS A 115 -1.05 6.44 5.79
C LYS A 115 -0.41 5.25 5.13
N ALA A 116 -0.53 5.14 3.82
CA ALA A 116 0.08 4.06 3.06
C ALA A 116 0.97 4.62 1.94
N LYS A 117 2.16 4.04 1.81
CA LYS A 117 3.13 4.34 0.74
C LYS A 117 3.57 3.04 0.10
N ARG A 118 3.52 2.97 -1.23
CA ARG A 118 3.93 1.79 -2.00
C ARG A 118 4.85 2.21 -3.12
N TYR A 119 5.95 1.46 -3.27
CA TYR A 119 6.92 1.62 -4.34
C TYR A 119 7.02 0.31 -5.10
N GLY A 120 7.04 0.39 -6.42
CA GLY A 120 7.14 -0.77 -7.31
C GLY A 120 8.10 -0.49 -8.45
N VAL A 121 8.84 -1.52 -8.84
CA VAL A 121 9.66 -1.54 -10.05
C VAL A 121 9.25 -2.78 -10.83
N PHE A 122 8.96 -2.60 -12.12
CA PHE A 122 8.48 -3.69 -12.97
C PHE A 122 9.22 -3.72 -14.29
N VAL A 123 9.37 -4.93 -14.81
CA VAL A 123 9.80 -5.18 -16.19
C VAL A 123 8.56 -5.63 -16.96
N GLN A 124 8.31 -5.00 -18.11
CA GLN A 124 7.16 -5.32 -18.95
C GLN A 124 7.57 -5.44 -20.43
N ALA A 125 6.78 -6.17 -21.20
CA ALA A 125 6.89 -6.30 -22.65
C ALA A 125 5.48 -6.19 -23.27
N SER A 126 5.35 -5.51 -24.40
CA SER A 126 4.06 -5.27 -25.06
C SER A 126 4.19 -5.40 -26.58
N ILE A 127 3.22 -6.07 -27.22
CA ILE A 127 3.14 -6.24 -28.67
C ILE A 127 1.86 -5.56 -29.15
N LYS A 128 1.93 -4.79 -30.23
CA LYS A 128 0.76 -4.19 -30.90
C LYS A 128 0.40 -5.04 -32.13
N PHE A 129 -0.85 -5.49 -32.20
CA PHE A 129 -1.41 -6.14 -33.38
C PHE A 129 -2.06 -5.10 -34.29
N ASN A 130 -1.86 -5.23 -35.60
CA ASN A 130 -2.51 -4.43 -36.64
C ASN A 130 -3.50 -5.29 -37.41
#